data_AF-A0A850LI31-F1
#
_entry.id   AF-A0A850LI31-F1
#
_cell.length_a   1.000
_cell.length_b   1.000
_cell.length_c   1.000
_cell.angle_alpha   90.00
_cell.angle_beta   90.00
_cell.angle_gamma   90.00
#
_symmetry.space_group_name_H-M   'P 1'
#
loop_
_entity.id
_entity.type
_entity.pdbx_description
1 polymer ?
#
loop_
_entity_poly.entity_id
_entity_poly.type
_entity_poly.pdbx_seq_one_letter_code
_entity_poly.pdbx_strand_id
1 'polypeptide(L)'
;AVIVMDKNTDIIKAIWRLAKFYKHESCGQCTPCREGTGWMWRVMERLVEGRADKSEIDTLLDVTKQIEGHTICALGDAAAWPIQGLMRHFRHEVEARIDAYHAKAAE
;
A
#
# COMPACT_ATOMS: atom_id res chain seq x y z
N ALA A 1 -3.53 -16.11 13.46
CA ALA A 1 -4.91 -16.00 12.91
C ALA A 1 -4.84 -16.14 11.40
N VAL A 2 -5.90 -16.62 10.74
CA VAL A 2 -5.99 -16.74 9.28
C VAL A 2 -7.16 -15.88 8.80
N ILE A 3 -6.94 -15.10 7.73
CA ILE A 3 -7.98 -14.30 7.07
C ILE A 3 -8.16 -14.87 5.66
N VAL A 4 -9.38 -15.26 5.32
CA VAL A 4 -9.74 -15.79 3.99
C VAL A 4 -10.61 -14.75 3.28
N MET A 5 -10.22 -14.38 2.06
CA MET A 5 -10.96 -13.46 1.19
C MET A 5 -11.34 -14.20 -0.09
N ASP A 6 -12.56 -13.99 -0.59
CA ASP A 6 -13.02 -14.57 -1.84
C ASP A 6 -12.61 -13.70 -3.05
N LYS A 7 -12.94 -14.16 -4.27
CA LYS A 7 -12.64 -13.43 -5.51
C LYS A 7 -13.50 -12.18 -5.73
N ASN A 8 -14.55 -11.98 -4.94
CA ASN A 8 -15.37 -10.76 -5.02
C ASN A 8 -14.77 -9.62 -4.19
N THR A 9 -13.72 -9.91 -3.40
CA THR A 9 -13.07 -8.94 -2.55
C THR A 9 -12.10 -8.08 -3.35
N ASP A 10 -12.24 -6.75 -3.23
CA ASP A 10 -11.25 -5.82 -3.78
C ASP A 10 -9.95 -5.88 -2.95
N ILE A 11 -8.97 -6.61 -3.48
CA ILE A 11 -7.69 -6.86 -2.80
C ILE A 11 -6.90 -5.56 -2.57
N ILE A 12 -6.95 -4.61 -3.51
CA ILE A 12 -6.26 -3.32 -3.38
C ILE A 12 -6.84 -2.54 -2.20
N LYS A 13 -8.18 -2.52 -2.09
CA LYS A 13 -8.89 -1.87 -0.98
C LYS A 13 -8.70 -2.58 0.36
N ALA A 14 -8.59 -3.91 0.35
CA ALA A 14 -8.30 -4.69 1.54
C ALA A 14 -6.92 -4.33 2.11
N ILE A 15 -5.89 -4.26 1.26
CA ILE A 15 -4.53 -3.88 1.69
C ILE A 15 -4.46 -2.39 2.06
N TRP A 16 -5.17 -1.51 1.36
CA TRP A 16 -5.31 -0.10 1.77
C TRP A 16 -5.89 0.02 3.19
N ARG A 17 -6.87 -0.81 3.56
CA ARG A 17 -7.44 -0.81 4.91
C ARG A 17 -6.41 -1.20 5.96
N LEU A 18 -5.52 -2.15 5.66
CA LEU A 18 -4.39 -2.48 6.52
C LEU A 18 -3.40 -1.31 6.64
N ALA A 19 -3.05 -0.67 5.52
CA ALA A 19 -2.18 0.51 5.53
C ALA A 19 -2.77 1.64 6.38
N LYS A 20 -4.08 1.90 6.28
CA LYS A 20 -4.80 2.87 7.10
C LYS A 20 -4.75 2.53 8.59
N PHE A 21 -4.90 1.24 8.93
CA PHE A 21 -4.79 0.75 10.31
C PHE A 21 -3.40 1.02 10.87
N TYR A 22 -2.33 0.59 10.19
CA TYR A 22 -0.96 0.82 10.67
C TYR A 22 -0.60 2.30 10.77
N LYS A 23 -1.10 3.13 9.85
CA LYS A 23 -0.98 4.60 9.94
C LYS A 23 -1.65 5.16 11.19
N HIS A 24 -2.78 4.58 11.62
CA HIS A 24 -3.51 5.04 12.80
C HIS A 24 -2.84 4.57 14.10
N GLU A 25 -2.36 3.33 14.13
CA GLU A 25 -1.74 2.70 15.31
C GLU A 25 -0.24 3.00 15.45
N SER A 26 0.36 3.72 14.51
CA SER A 26 1.76 4.14 14.60
C SER A 26 1.96 5.00 15.85
N CYS A 27 2.82 4.54 16.78
CA CYS A 27 3.16 5.28 18.00
C CYS A 27 3.95 6.57 17.74
N GLY A 28 4.47 6.75 16.52
CA GLY A 28 5.16 7.96 16.09
C GLY A 28 6.60 8.12 16.58
N GLN A 29 7.23 7.11 17.18
CA GLN A 29 8.59 7.25 17.73
C GLN A 29 9.68 7.32 16.64
N CYS A 30 9.69 6.37 15.71
CA CYS A 30 10.67 6.34 14.63
C CYS A 30 10.16 7.08 13.39
N THR A 31 10.99 7.98 12.84
CA THR A 31 10.69 8.74 11.62
C THR A 31 10.27 7.88 10.43
N PRO A 32 10.97 6.77 10.08
CA PRO A 32 10.54 5.92 8.96
C PRO A 32 9.13 5.36 9.15
N CYS A 33 8.74 4.94 10.35
CA CYS A 33 7.38 4.46 10.62
C CYS A 33 6.35 5.61 10.63
N ARG A 34 6.65 6.73 11.33
CA ARG A 34 5.72 7.85 11.50
C ARG A 34 5.36 8.51 10.17
N GLU A 35 6.38 8.84 9.37
CA GLU A 35 6.18 9.51 8.09
C GLU A 35 5.85 8.49 6.97
N GLY A 36 6.53 7.34 6.98
CA GLY A 36 6.39 6.31 5.95
C GLY A 36 5.01 5.67 5.92
N THR A 37 4.44 5.28 7.08
CA THR A 37 3.07 4.71 7.11
C THR A 37 2.02 5.72 6.64
N GLY A 38 2.19 7.00 6.97
CA GLY A 38 1.35 8.09 6.49
C GLY A 38 1.42 8.27 4.97
N TRP A 39 2.63 8.23 4.41
CA TRP A 39 2.84 8.33 2.96
C TRP A 39 2.31 7.09 2.22
N MET A 40 2.63 5.88 2.70
CA MET A 40 2.17 4.61 2.10
C MET A 40 0.64 4.55 2.03
N TRP A 41 -0.05 4.92 3.11
CA TRP A 41 -1.52 4.96 3.14
C TRP A 41 -2.09 5.92 2.08
N ARG A 42 -1.51 7.12 1.92
CA ARG A 42 -1.95 8.10 0.91
C ARG A 42 -1.73 7.60 -0.53
N VAL A 43 -0.63 6.89 -0.80
CA VAL A 43 -0.44 6.27 -2.13
C VAL A 43 -1.44 5.16 -2.35
N MET A 44 -1.62 4.28 -1.36
CA MET A 44 -2.63 3.21 -1.43
C MET A 44 -4.05 3.75 -1.66
N GLU A 45 -4.41 4.90 -1.08
CA GLU A 45 -5.71 5.55 -1.31
C GLU A 45 -5.90 5.90 -2.79
N ARG A 46 -4.85 6.42 -3.42
CA ARG A 46 -4.85 6.76 -4.85
C ARG A 46 -4.86 5.53 -5.75
N LEU A 47 -4.20 4.45 -5.34
CA LEU A 47 -4.25 3.16 -6.04
C LEU A 47 -5.65 2.54 -5.98
N VAL A 48 -6.36 2.69 -4.85
CA VAL A 48 -7.76 2.25 -4.74
C VAL A 48 -8.66 3.03 -5.70
N GLU A 49 -8.46 4.34 -5.78
CA GLU A 49 -9.20 5.24 -6.69
C GLU A 49 -8.81 5.06 -8.17
N GLY A 50 -7.62 4.50 -8.45
CA GLY A 50 -7.06 4.33 -9.78
C GLY A 50 -6.30 5.55 -10.31
N ARG A 51 -6.25 6.65 -9.55
CA ARG A 51 -5.63 7.93 -9.98
C ARG A 51 -4.12 8.04 -9.75
N ALA A 52 -3.47 6.94 -9.39
CA ALA A 52 -2.03 6.89 -9.22
C ALA A 52 -1.34 6.63 -10.57
N ASP A 53 -0.07 6.98 -10.69
CA ASP A 53 0.76 6.60 -11.82
C ASP A 53 1.50 5.28 -11.55
N LYS A 54 1.81 4.54 -12.62
CA LYS A 54 2.55 3.28 -12.51
C LYS A 54 3.93 3.45 -11.85
N SER A 55 4.59 4.59 -12.06
CA SER A 55 5.87 4.93 -11.41
C SER A 55 5.77 5.05 -9.89
N GLU A 56 4.58 5.31 -9.36
CA GLU A 56 4.35 5.41 -7.93
C GLU A 56 4.31 4.05 -7.26
N ILE A 57 4.07 2.97 -8.00
CA ILE A 57 4.18 1.59 -7.51
C ILE A 57 5.63 1.31 -7.11
N ASP A 58 6.58 1.67 -7.97
CA ASP A 58 8.00 1.42 -7.69
C ASP A 58 8.50 2.30 -6.54
N THR A 59 8.09 3.58 -6.52
CA THR A 59 8.36 4.48 -5.38
C THR A 59 7.77 3.93 -4.08
N LEU A 60 6.55 3.36 -4.13
CA LEU A 60 5.90 2.76 -2.99
C LEU A 60 6.67 1.55 -2.46
N LEU A 61 7.17 0.69 -3.36
CA LEU A 61 8.01 -0.43 -2.98
C LEU A 61 9.32 0.00 -2.35
N ASP A 62 9.95 1.06 -2.85
CA ASP A 62 11.20 1.55 -2.26
C ASP A 62 10.97 2.12 -0.86
N VAL A 63 9.88 2.85 -0.64
CA VAL A 63 9.49 3.30 0.71
C VAL A 63 9.27 2.11 1.65
N THR A 64 8.64 1.03 1.20
CA THR A 64 8.44 -0.15 2.07
C THR A 64 9.77 -0.75 2.54
N LYS A 65 10.80 -0.78 1.68
CA LYS A 65 12.15 -1.27 2.04
C LYS A 65 12.91 -0.31 2.97
N GLN A 66 12.63 1.00 2.88
CA GLN A 66 13.22 1.99 3.80
C GLN A 66 12.58 1.97 5.18
N ILE A 67 11.38 1.39 5.32
CA ILE A 67 10.75 1.16 6.63
C ILE A 67 11.22 -0.18 7.19
N GLU A 68 11.17 -1.22 6.37
CA GLU A 68 11.55 -2.57 6.76
C GLU A 68 12.99 -2.61 7.29
N GLY A 69 13.18 -3.11 8.51
CA GLY A 69 14.49 -3.23 9.16
C GLY A 69 15.11 -1.92 9.65
N HIS A 70 14.43 -0.78 9.46
CA HIS A 70 14.92 0.55 9.86
C HIS A 70 14.05 1.20 10.96
N THR A 71 13.21 0.41 11.63
CA THR A 71 12.33 0.86 12.72
C THR A 71 12.68 0.23 14.07
N ILE A 72 12.27 0.88 15.16
CA ILE A 72 12.59 0.45 16.53
C ILE A 72 11.81 -0.83 16.92
N CYS A 73 10.61 -1.01 16.38
CA CYS A 73 9.75 -2.17 16.68
C CYS A 73 9.18 -2.78 15.40
N ALA A 74 8.59 -3.97 15.53
CA ALA A 74 8.07 -4.75 14.41
C ALA A 74 6.83 -4.14 13.72
N LEU A 75 6.25 -3.05 14.24
CA LEU A 75 5.09 -2.41 13.61
C LEU A 75 5.45 -1.85 12.22
N GLY A 76 6.67 -1.31 12.06
CA GLY A 76 7.15 -0.80 10.78
C GLY A 76 7.18 -1.88 9.71
N ASP A 77 7.83 -3.02 10.02
CA ASP A 77 7.91 -4.18 9.14
C ASP A 77 6.52 -4.73 8.82
N ALA A 78 5.66 -4.85 9.83
CA ALA A 78 4.29 -5.32 9.68
C ALA A 78 3.43 -4.39 8.79
N ALA A 79 3.73 -3.09 8.75
CA ALA A 79 3.07 -2.14 7.86
C ALA A 79 3.58 -2.24 6.40
N ALA A 80 4.85 -2.60 6.20
CA ALA A 80 5.49 -2.69 4.89
C ALA A 80 5.11 -3.98 4.14
N TRP A 81 5.11 -5.13 4.81
CA TRP A 81 4.92 -6.43 4.16
C TRP A 81 3.59 -6.63 3.41
N PRO A 82 2.42 -6.14 3.88
CA PRO A 82 1.18 -6.27 3.13
C PRO A 82 1.22 -5.60 1.75
N ILE A 83 1.89 -4.45 1.65
CA ILE A 83 2.05 -3.71 0.39
C ILE A 83 3.02 -4.44 -0.54
N GLN A 84 4.14 -4.93 0.00
CA GLN A 84 5.06 -5.77 -0.77
C GLN A 84 4.37 -7.04 -1.30
N GLY A 85 3.54 -7.68 -0.48
CA GLY A 85 2.75 -8.85 -0.85
C GLY A 85 1.73 -8.54 -1.95
N LEU A 86 1.02 -7.40 -1.84
CA LEU A 86 0.12 -6.92 -2.89
C LEU A 86 0.86 -6.79 -4.23
N MET A 87 1.99 -6.11 -4.26
CA MET A 87 2.74 -5.90 -5.51
C MET A 87 3.41 -7.17 -6.02
N ARG A 88 3.78 -8.11 -5.14
CA ARG A 88 4.35 -9.39 -5.58
C ARG A 88 3.33 -10.26 -6.31
N HIS A 89 2.07 -10.29 -5.85
CA HIS A 89 1.07 -11.24 -6.32
C HIS A 89 -0.02 -10.62 -7.19
N PHE A 90 -0.32 -9.33 -7.00
CA PHE A 90 -1.47 -8.65 -7.58
C PHE A 90 -1.09 -7.32 -8.28
N ARG A 91 0.18 -7.11 -8.64
CA ARG A 91 0.61 -5.91 -9.39
C ARG A 91 -0.22 -5.68 -10.66
N HIS A 92 -0.55 -6.76 -11.38
CA HIS A 92 -1.37 -6.69 -12.58
C HIS A 92 -2.78 -6.11 -12.32
N GLU A 93 -3.41 -6.42 -11.18
CA GLU A 93 -4.71 -5.83 -10.82
C GLU A 93 -4.59 -4.33 -10.53
N VAL A 94 -3.49 -3.93 -9.89
CA VAL A 94 -3.18 -2.52 -9.60
C VAL A 94 -2.96 -1.73 -10.88
N GLU A 95 -2.12 -2.24 -11.78
CA GLU A 95 -1.82 -1.61 -13.07
C GLU A 95 -3.07 -1.53 -13.96
N ALA A 96 -3.89 -2.58 -14.00
CA ALA A 96 -5.14 -2.60 -14.76
C ALA A 96 -6.13 -1.53 -14.26
N ARG A 97 -6.20 -1.30 -12.94
CA ARG A 97 -7.05 -0.26 -12.36
C ARG A 97 -6.57 1.15 -12.72
N ILE A 98 -5.26 1.37 -12.72
CA ILE A 98 -4.64 2.62 -13.16
C ILE A 98 -4.95 2.87 -14.64
N ASP A 99 -4.71 1.88 -15.50
CA ASP A 99 -4.96 2.00 -16.94
C ASP A 99 -6.44 2.31 -17.24
N ALA A 100 -7.36 1.61 -16.55
CA ALA A 100 -8.78 1.85 -16.71
C ALA A 100 -9.23 3.25 -16.27
N TYR A 101 -8.57 3.83 -15.25
CA TYR A 101 -8.84 5.20 -14.81
C TYR A 101 -8.38 6.22 -15.85
N HIS A 102 -7.14 6.08 -16.36
CA HIS A 102 -6.59 6.98 -17.36
C HIS A 102 -7.30 6.89 -18.71
N ALA A 103 -7.74 5.71 -19.12
CA ALA A 103 -8.54 5.53 -20.33
C ALA A 103 -9.86 6.32 -20.27
N LYS A 104 -10.55 6.28 -19.11
CA LYS A 104 -11.80 7.04 -18.89
C LYS A 104 -11.57 8.54 -18.80
N ALA A 105 -10.41 8.98 -18.31
CA ALA A 105 -10.07 10.39 -18.19
C ALA A 105 -9.69 11.03 -19.55
N ALA A 106 -9.36 10.21 -20.56
CA ALA A 106 -9.02 10.64 -21.91
C ALA A 106 -10.25 10.75 -22.86
N GLU A 107 -11.42 10.24 -22.43
CA GLU A 107 -12.72 10.41 -23.09
C GLU A 107 -13.40 11.73 -22.70
#